data_AF-A0A522QDK9-F1
#
_entry.id   AF-A0A522QDK9-F1
#
_cell.length_a   1.000
_cell.length_b   1.000
_cell.length_c   1.000
_cell.angle_alpha   90.00
_cell.angle_beta   90.00
_cell.angle_gamma   90.00
#
_symmetry.space_group_name_H-M   'P 1'
#
loop_
_entity.id
_entity.type
_entity.pdbx_description
1 polymer ?
#
loop_
_entity_poly.entity_id
_entity_poly.type
_entity_poly.pdbx_seq_one_letter_code
_entity_poly.pdbx_strand_id
1 'polypeptide(L)'
;MRISTSEVYNQQTLAIDDLASQQMQFGGELSTGKQLNVPSDNPTQIGQDLLVRAAQAYDQTVSSTLSSAQAQLSTLDGALSGLTSVLQSARQIAVQGANDTLSAQQRANLATQVDNLLQQAVGIGNAQVGGTYLFAGTTQSAAPFHTVGSPITAVSFAGNQQTTKQIFVDGQAYTVGITAQQAFNLNSTDGSPDVFQMLITLRDTLNGQSVVDESASQLNVPGSVIAPATLVSSAAFAIPLTGDSSGSASIQINGVTVTVNPAVATAASVVAAINAVAASTGVTAAFDYKQERLALTSTNGQAFIVQDALTPGATGSPGNFLSAFGLQEQGSVATDLSTQLGDVDRVLTTMLNGRAAVGSTLQTLAQVETINSAAVVQNTQTISGLEDADVAKVATQFTQTQAALQAAYGTTTRLEQHSLFDYLQ
;
A
#
# COMPACT_ATOMS: atom_id res chain seq x y z
N MET A 1 -42.61 -2.87 83.24
CA MET A 1 -41.41 -2.39 82.53
C MET A 1 -40.67 -3.49 81.74
N ARG A 2 -41.35 -4.53 81.21
CA ARG A 2 -40.69 -5.60 80.43
C ARG A 2 -40.46 -5.27 78.95
N ILE A 3 -41.16 -4.26 78.42
CA ILE A 3 -41.11 -3.85 77.01
C ILE A 3 -39.94 -2.88 76.75
N SER A 4 -39.40 -2.21 77.78
CA SER A 4 -38.31 -1.23 77.63
C SER A 4 -36.91 -1.85 77.63
N THR A 5 -36.68 -2.94 78.38
CA THR A 5 -35.36 -3.59 78.43
C THR A 5 -35.05 -4.43 77.20
N SER A 6 -36.04 -5.12 76.63
CA SER A 6 -35.87 -5.84 75.37
C SER A 6 -35.64 -4.91 74.20
N GLU A 7 -36.28 -3.73 74.20
CA GLU A 7 -36.13 -2.73 73.15
C GLU A 7 -34.76 -2.06 73.18
N VAL A 8 -34.25 -1.71 74.37
CA VAL A 8 -32.90 -1.14 74.53
C VAL A 8 -31.82 -2.17 74.14
N TYR A 9 -32.00 -3.44 74.52
CA TYR A 9 -31.05 -4.49 74.14
C TYR A 9 -31.06 -4.73 72.62
N ASN A 10 -32.24 -4.80 72.00
CA ASN A 10 -32.36 -4.92 70.55
C ASN A 10 -31.76 -3.72 69.81
N GLN A 11 -31.99 -2.49 70.26
CA GLN A 11 -31.37 -1.30 69.67
C GLN A 11 -29.85 -1.33 69.78
N GLN A 12 -29.31 -1.84 70.89
CA GLN A 12 -27.87 -1.94 71.09
C GLN A 12 -27.24 -3.06 70.27
N THR A 13 -27.92 -4.21 70.12
CA THR A 13 -27.50 -5.28 69.20
C THR A 13 -27.47 -4.78 67.75
N LEU A 14 -28.53 -4.09 67.31
CA LEU A 14 -28.57 -3.49 65.96
C LEU A 14 -27.45 -2.47 65.74
N ALA A 15 -27.12 -1.66 66.75
CA ALA A 15 -26.01 -0.71 66.66
C ALA A 15 -24.63 -1.40 66.60
N ILE A 16 -24.45 -2.50 67.33
CA ILE A 16 -23.21 -3.30 67.27
C ILE A 16 -23.08 -3.97 65.90
N ASP A 17 -24.16 -4.55 65.39
CA ASP A 17 -24.16 -5.20 64.07
C ASP A 17 -23.87 -4.19 62.95
N ASP A 18 -24.42 -2.98 63.04
CA ASP A 18 -24.13 -1.87 62.11
C ASP A 18 -22.66 -1.42 62.20
N LEU A 19 -22.11 -1.24 63.41
CA LEU A 19 -20.70 -0.88 63.60
C LEU A 19 -19.74 -1.97 63.12
N ALA A 20 -20.07 -3.25 63.36
CA ALA A 20 -19.28 -4.38 62.87
C ALA A 20 -19.31 -4.45 61.35
N SER A 21 -20.48 -4.21 60.74
CA SER A 21 -20.64 -4.12 59.28
C SER A 21 -19.79 -2.99 58.67
N GLN A 22 -19.87 -1.77 59.24
CA GLN A 22 -19.07 -0.63 58.79
C GLN A 22 -17.57 -0.85 58.96
N GLN A 23 -17.14 -1.49 60.06
CA GLN A 23 -15.74 -1.81 60.28
C GLN A 23 -15.23 -2.82 59.24
N MET A 24 -16.03 -3.83 58.89
CA MET A 24 -15.69 -4.78 57.81
C MET A 24 -15.60 -4.09 56.45
N GLN A 25 -16.52 -3.17 56.15
CA GLN A 25 -16.51 -2.39 54.92
C GLN A 25 -15.23 -1.55 54.80
N PHE A 26 -14.95 -0.67 55.76
CA PHE A 26 -13.73 0.17 55.74
C PHE A 26 -12.44 -0.66 55.78
N GLY A 27 -12.44 -1.80 56.49
CA GLY A 27 -11.33 -2.75 56.45
C GLY A 27 -11.11 -3.36 55.06
N GLY A 28 -12.19 -3.66 54.34
CA GLY A 28 -12.16 -4.07 52.94
C GLY A 28 -11.60 -2.97 52.04
N GLU A 29 -12.10 -1.75 52.14
CA GLU A 29 -11.64 -0.59 51.36
C GLU A 29 -10.16 -0.25 51.60
N LEU A 30 -9.67 -0.40 52.84
CA LEU A 30 -8.25 -0.26 53.17
C LEU A 30 -7.39 -1.37 52.56
N SER A 31 -7.91 -2.59 52.50
CA SER A 31 -7.19 -3.75 51.96
C SER A 31 -7.10 -3.69 50.44
N THR A 32 -8.19 -3.31 49.76
CA THR A 32 -8.26 -3.25 48.30
C THR A 32 -7.79 -1.91 47.73
N GLY A 33 -7.77 -0.86 48.56
CA GLY A 33 -7.55 0.52 48.12
C GLY A 33 -8.74 1.10 47.34
N LYS A 34 -9.88 0.40 47.30
CA LYS A 34 -11.06 0.79 46.52
C LYS A 34 -12.28 0.99 47.40
N GLN A 35 -13.01 2.07 47.16
CA GLN A 35 -14.32 2.32 47.76
C GLN A 35 -15.44 1.49 47.11
N LEU A 36 -15.13 0.86 45.97
CA LEU A 36 -16.06 0.05 45.19
C LEU A 36 -15.49 -1.36 45.02
N ASN A 37 -15.97 -2.30 45.82
CA ASN A 37 -15.49 -3.69 45.84
C ASN A 37 -16.55 -4.67 45.30
N VAL A 38 -17.83 -4.41 45.57
CA VAL A 38 -18.94 -5.24 45.09
C VAL A 38 -20.09 -4.38 44.51
N PRO A 39 -20.89 -4.92 43.57
CA PRO A 39 -22.11 -4.28 43.03
C PRO A 39 -23.05 -3.64 44.05
N SER A 40 -23.11 -4.20 45.25
CA SER A 40 -23.97 -3.70 46.33
C SER A 40 -23.47 -2.42 47.01
N ASP A 41 -22.18 -2.08 46.89
CA ASP A 41 -21.58 -0.91 47.57
C ASP A 41 -22.17 0.40 47.00
N ASN A 42 -22.21 0.52 45.67
CA ASN A 42 -22.91 1.61 44.97
C ASN A 42 -23.32 1.18 43.55
N PRO A 43 -24.58 0.73 43.35
CA PRO A 43 -25.02 0.21 42.05
C PRO A 43 -25.03 1.26 40.93
N THR A 44 -25.21 2.55 41.26
CA THR A 44 -25.19 3.64 40.26
C THR A 44 -23.77 3.93 39.80
N GLN A 45 -22.83 4.02 40.74
CA GLN A 45 -21.43 4.33 40.45
C GLN A 45 -20.75 3.17 39.72
N ILE A 46 -21.09 1.91 40.05
CA ILE A 46 -20.64 0.74 39.28
C ILE A 46 -21.18 0.75 37.86
N GLY A 47 -22.43 1.14 37.65
CA GLY A 47 -22.97 1.28 36.30
C GLY A 47 -22.15 2.23 35.43
N GLN A 48 -21.72 3.37 36.00
CA GLN A 48 -20.86 4.33 35.31
C GLN A 48 -19.44 3.80 35.09
N ASP A 49 -18.84 3.19 36.11
CA ASP A 49 -17.51 2.58 36.01
C ASP A 49 -17.44 1.54 34.89
N LEU A 50 -18.41 0.62 34.82
CA LEU A 50 -18.47 -0.41 33.78
C LEU A 50 -18.55 0.19 32.37
N LEU A 51 -19.27 1.29 32.18
CA LEU A 51 -19.33 1.98 30.88
C LEU A 51 -17.98 2.60 30.50
N VAL A 52 -17.29 3.23 31.46
CA VAL A 52 -15.97 3.82 31.22
C VAL A 52 -14.92 2.73 30.97
N ARG A 53 -14.98 1.61 31.67
CA ARG A 53 -14.11 0.44 31.43
C ARG A 53 -14.33 -0.15 30.04
N ALA A 54 -15.58 -0.24 29.58
CA ALA A 54 -15.89 -0.69 28.24
C ALA A 54 -15.30 0.25 27.18
N ALA A 55 -15.40 1.57 27.39
CA ALA A 55 -14.77 2.57 26.53
C ALA A 55 -13.22 2.45 26.54
N GLN A 56 -12.60 2.32 27.72
CA GLN A 56 -11.15 2.16 27.85
C GLN A 56 -10.65 0.88 27.14
N ALA A 57 -11.37 -0.23 27.25
CA ALA A 57 -11.01 -1.48 26.58
C ALA A 57 -11.08 -1.35 25.05
N TYR A 58 -12.06 -0.58 24.54
CA TYR A 58 -12.14 -0.23 23.13
C TYR A 58 -10.92 0.62 22.72
N ASP A 59 -10.58 1.67 23.46
CA ASP A 59 -9.44 2.54 23.16
C ASP A 59 -8.09 1.79 23.21
N GLN A 60 -7.94 0.80 24.09
CA GLN A 60 -6.76 -0.06 24.13
C GLN A 60 -6.66 -0.96 22.88
N THR A 61 -7.79 -1.47 22.40
CA THR A 61 -7.85 -2.23 21.14
C THR A 61 -7.47 -1.34 19.96
N VAL A 62 -7.99 -0.11 19.93
CA VAL A 62 -7.63 0.91 18.94
C VAL A 62 -6.13 1.20 19.00
N SER A 63 -5.53 1.35 20.20
CA SER A 63 -4.10 1.58 20.36
C SER A 63 -3.26 0.48 19.70
N SER A 64 -3.55 -0.79 19.99
CA SER A 64 -2.82 -1.92 19.38
C SER A 64 -2.97 -2.00 17.86
N THR A 65 -4.15 -1.61 17.36
CA THR A 65 -4.46 -1.54 15.92
C THR A 65 -3.67 -0.42 15.25
N LEU A 66 -3.61 0.76 15.86
CA LEU A 66 -2.86 1.92 15.37
C LEU A 66 -1.36 1.62 15.32
N SER A 67 -0.78 1.05 16.39
CA SER A 67 0.64 0.69 16.40
C SER A 67 0.98 -0.33 15.30
N SER A 68 0.10 -1.31 15.07
CA SER A 68 0.26 -2.28 13.98
C SER A 68 0.17 -1.63 12.59
N ALA A 69 -0.77 -0.70 12.41
CA ALA A 69 -0.93 0.05 11.17
C ALA A 69 0.28 0.96 10.88
N GLN A 70 0.79 1.66 11.88
CA GLN A 70 1.99 2.50 11.76
C GLN A 70 3.24 1.67 11.44
N ALA A 71 3.43 0.51 12.07
CA ALA A 71 4.54 -0.38 11.74
C ALA A 71 4.49 -0.86 10.28
N GLN A 72 3.29 -1.19 9.79
CA GLN A 72 3.06 -1.55 8.39
C GLN A 72 3.38 -0.38 7.45
N LEU A 73 2.87 0.82 7.74
CA LEU A 73 3.12 2.02 6.92
C LEU A 73 4.58 2.48 6.96
N SER A 74 5.27 2.32 8.09
CA SER A 74 6.71 2.64 8.20
C SER A 74 7.54 1.70 7.33
N THR A 75 7.21 0.40 7.30
CA THR A 75 7.90 -0.54 6.42
C THR A 75 7.58 -0.25 4.95
N LEU A 76 6.33 0.15 4.66
CA LEU A 76 5.91 0.58 3.34
C LEU A 76 6.67 1.84 2.87
N ASP A 77 6.81 2.86 3.71
CA ASP A 77 7.60 4.06 3.38
C ASP A 77 9.08 3.70 3.13
N GLY A 78 9.66 2.81 3.95
CA GLY A 78 11.00 2.30 3.73
C GLY A 78 11.16 1.57 2.39
N ALA A 79 10.20 0.73 2.01
CA ALA A 79 10.17 0.04 0.73
C ALA A 79 10.09 1.04 -0.45
N LEU A 80 9.20 2.03 -0.37
CA LEU A 80 9.07 3.09 -1.38
C LEU A 80 10.31 3.99 -1.47
N SER A 81 10.95 4.26 -0.34
CA SER A 81 12.22 4.99 -0.31
C SER A 81 13.32 4.20 -1.01
N GLY A 82 13.42 2.89 -0.74
CA GLY A 82 14.38 2.01 -1.44
C GLY A 82 14.13 1.99 -2.95
N LEU A 83 12.86 1.94 -3.34
CA LEU A 83 12.46 1.94 -4.75
C LEU A 83 12.78 3.28 -5.44
N THR A 84 12.59 4.39 -4.72
CA THR A 84 13.00 5.72 -5.19
C THR A 84 14.51 5.78 -5.47
N SER A 85 15.34 5.20 -4.58
CA SER A 85 16.79 5.11 -4.78
C SER A 85 17.17 4.24 -5.98
N VAL A 86 16.45 3.14 -6.21
CA VAL A 86 16.61 2.29 -7.40
C VAL A 86 16.35 3.10 -8.67
N LEU A 87 15.25 3.87 -8.72
CA LEU A 87 14.89 4.70 -9.86
C LEU A 87 15.90 5.83 -10.11
N GLN A 88 16.39 6.48 -9.05
CA GLN A 88 17.43 7.51 -9.16
C GLN A 88 18.73 6.94 -9.71
N SER A 89 19.10 5.72 -9.30
CA SER A 89 20.28 5.02 -9.82
C SER A 89 20.10 4.63 -11.29
N ALA A 90 18.92 4.11 -11.66
CA ALA A 90 18.58 3.81 -13.04
C ALA A 90 18.65 5.07 -13.94
N ARG A 91 18.13 6.21 -13.44
CA ARG A 91 18.23 7.51 -14.11
C ARG A 91 19.69 7.92 -14.34
N GLN A 92 20.55 7.78 -13.33
CA GLN A 92 21.97 8.08 -13.46
C GLN A 92 22.64 7.19 -14.51
N ILE A 93 22.33 5.88 -14.50
CA ILE A 93 22.85 4.94 -15.49
C ILE A 93 22.36 5.28 -16.90
N ALA A 94 21.10 5.66 -17.06
CA ALA A 94 20.55 6.06 -18.36
C ALA A 94 21.24 7.32 -18.91
N VAL A 95 21.44 8.36 -18.08
CA VAL A 95 22.21 9.56 -18.46
C VAL A 95 23.65 9.19 -18.84
N GLN A 96 24.28 8.31 -18.07
CA GLN A 96 25.64 7.85 -18.37
C GLN A 96 25.69 7.09 -19.69
N GLY A 97 24.77 6.14 -19.90
CA GLY A 97 24.69 5.28 -21.07
C GLY A 97 24.39 6.03 -22.37
N ALA A 98 23.71 7.18 -22.27
CA ALA A 98 23.41 8.07 -23.40
C ALA A 98 24.63 8.80 -23.96
N ASN A 99 25.81 8.64 -23.35
CA ASN A 99 27.04 9.21 -23.86
C ASN A 99 27.57 8.38 -25.05
N ASP A 100 27.58 9.00 -26.24
CA ASP A 100 28.02 8.38 -27.50
C ASP A 100 29.49 7.90 -27.49
N THR A 101 30.32 8.40 -26.57
CA THR A 101 31.73 8.00 -26.46
C THR A 101 31.94 6.65 -25.74
N LEU A 102 30.90 6.08 -25.13
CA LEU A 102 30.97 4.76 -24.50
C LEU A 102 31.09 3.65 -25.54
N SER A 103 31.96 2.68 -25.25
CA SER A 103 32.03 1.42 -26.00
C SER A 103 30.85 0.49 -25.65
N ALA A 104 30.57 -0.47 -26.54
CA ALA A 104 29.56 -1.50 -26.30
C ALA A 104 29.82 -2.31 -25.00
N GLN A 105 31.08 -2.63 -24.72
CA GLN A 105 31.45 -3.34 -23.48
C GLN A 105 31.17 -2.50 -22.22
N GLN A 106 31.43 -1.20 -22.28
CA GLN A 106 31.14 -0.31 -21.14
C GLN A 106 29.63 -0.17 -20.92
N ARG A 107 28.83 -0.10 -21.99
CA ARG A 107 27.36 -0.11 -21.87
C ARG A 107 26.82 -1.45 -21.34
N ALA A 108 27.39 -2.58 -21.74
CA ALA A 108 27.03 -3.88 -21.18
C ALA A 108 27.30 -3.99 -19.65
N ASN A 109 28.37 -3.35 -19.16
CA ASN A 109 28.64 -3.26 -17.73
C ASN A 109 27.59 -2.40 -16.99
N LEU A 110 27.09 -1.33 -17.63
CA LEU A 110 25.97 -0.54 -17.11
C LEU A 110 24.68 -1.35 -17.09
N ALA A 111 24.40 -2.12 -18.15
CA ALA A 111 23.25 -3.01 -18.20
C ALA A 111 23.25 -4.03 -17.05
N THR A 112 24.42 -4.58 -16.70
CA THR A 112 24.57 -5.48 -15.54
C THR A 112 24.21 -4.78 -14.22
N GLN A 113 24.53 -3.50 -14.08
CA GLN A 113 24.11 -2.72 -12.91
C GLN A 113 22.58 -2.53 -12.89
N VAL A 114 21.96 -2.27 -14.03
CA VAL A 114 20.49 -2.19 -14.14
C VAL A 114 19.83 -3.53 -13.81
N ASP A 115 20.44 -4.66 -14.16
CA ASP A 115 19.92 -5.99 -13.78
C ASP A 115 19.93 -6.19 -12.24
N ASN A 116 20.99 -5.73 -11.56
CA ASN A 116 21.02 -5.73 -10.09
C ASN A 116 19.93 -4.82 -9.50
N LEU A 117 19.70 -3.65 -10.11
CA LEU A 117 18.63 -2.74 -9.71
C LEU A 117 17.24 -3.38 -9.90
N LEU A 118 17.04 -4.12 -10.99
CA LEU A 118 15.82 -4.87 -11.25
C LEU A 118 15.59 -5.96 -10.19
N GLN A 119 16.62 -6.71 -9.82
CA GLN A 119 16.54 -7.70 -8.74
C GLN A 119 16.19 -7.05 -7.39
N GLN A 120 16.78 -5.89 -7.09
CA GLN A 120 16.44 -5.11 -5.89
C GLN A 120 14.99 -4.63 -5.92
N ALA A 121 14.51 -4.11 -7.05
CA ALA A 121 13.13 -3.67 -7.21
C ALA A 121 12.13 -4.81 -6.99
N VAL A 122 12.42 -6.01 -7.49
CA VAL A 122 11.59 -7.21 -7.24
C VAL A 122 11.61 -7.59 -5.76
N GLY A 123 12.78 -7.55 -5.12
CA GLY A 123 12.91 -7.78 -3.68
C GLY A 123 12.07 -6.80 -2.85
N ILE A 124 12.07 -5.52 -3.23
CA ILE A 124 11.24 -4.47 -2.61
C ILE A 124 9.75 -4.75 -2.85
N GLY A 125 9.35 -5.13 -4.07
CA GLY A 125 7.97 -5.51 -4.39
C GLY A 125 7.46 -6.69 -3.56
N ASN A 126 8.37 -7.56 -3.13
CA ASN A 126 8.07 -8.69 -2.26
C ASN A 126 8.35 -8.42 -0.77
N ALA A 127 8.46 -7.15 -0.36
CA ALA A 127 8.60 -6.80 1.05
C ALA A 127 7.38 -7.24 1.89
N GLN A 128 7.65 -7.69 3.10
CA GLN A 128 6.64 -8.24 4.01
C GLN A 128 6.77 -7.69 5.43
N VAL A 129 5.65 -7.63 6.14
CA VAL A 129 5.56 -7.29 7.57
C VAL A 129 4.68 -8.32 8.26
N GLY A 130 5.20 -8.98 9.29
CA GLY A 130 4.43 -9.99 10.04
C GLY A 130 3.94 -11.18 9.19
N GLY A 131 4.67 -11.52 8.11
CA GLY A 131 4.30 -12.59 7.17
C GLY A 131 3.28 -12.17 6.09
N THR A 132 2.91 -10.90 6.05
CA THR A 132 2.01 -10.33 5.04
C THR A 132 2.80 -9.50 4.03
N TYR A 133 2.63 -9.78 2.73
CA TYR A 133 3.20 -8.97 1.65
C TYR A 133 2.51 -7.61 1.53
N LEU A 134 3.31 -6.55 1.42
CA LEU A 134 2.82 -5.17 1.44
C LEU A 134 2.10 -4.76 0.15
N PHE A 135 2.52 -5.31 -0.99
CA PHE A 135 2.05 -4.91 -2.32
C PHE A 135 1.14 -5.96 -2.98
N ALA A 136 0.73 -7.00 -2.26
CA ALA A 136 -0.07 -8.09 -2.83
C ALA A 136 -1.57 -7.82 -2.87
N GLY A 137 -2.03 -6.67 -2.38
CA GLY A 137 -3.46 -6.38 -2.23
C GLY A 137 -4.11 -7.31 -1.22
N THR A 138 -5.30 -7.83 -1.50
CA THR A 138 -6.00 -8.74 -0.57
C THR A 138 -5.46 -10.18 -0.57
N THR A 139 -4.66 -10.56 -1.57
CA THR A 139 -4.02 -11.89 -1.68
C THR A 139 -2.68 -11.92 -0.97
N GLN A 140 -2.70 -12.15 0.35
CA GLN A 140 -1.54 -11.92 1.23
C GLN A 140 -0.61 -13.14 1.45
N SER A 141 -0.97 -14.32 0.95
CA SER A 141 -0.30 -15.59 1.31
C SER A 141 0.82 -16.03 0.35
N ALA A 142 1.04 -15.30 -0.74
CA ALA A 142 2.06 -15.59 -1.74
C ALA A 142 2.78 -14.31 -2.18
N ALA A 143 4.03 -14.45 -2.61
CA ALA A 143 4.81 -13.33 -3.12
C ALA A 143 4.10 -12.69 -4.33
N PRO A 144 3.89 -11.37 -4.37
CA PRO A 144 3.14 -10.74 -5.45
C PRO A 144 3.92 -10.62 -6.76
N PHE A 145 5.25 -10.53 -6.74
CA PHE A 145 6.07 -10.35 -7.93
C PHE A 145 6.93 -11.57 -8.20
N HIS A 146 6.82 -12.12 -9.41
CA HIS A 146 7.60 -13.28 -9.85
C HIS A 146 8.41 -12.92 -11.10
N THR A 147 9.69 -13.27 -11.09
CA THR A 147 10.57 -13.09 -12.25
C THR A 147 10.34 -14.19 -13.29
N VAL A 148 10.48 -13.83 -14.56
CA VAL A 148 10.43 -14.74 -15.71
C VAL A 148 11.73 -14.61 -16.49
N GLY A 149 12.32 -15.74 -16.86
CA GLY A 149 13.58 -15.79 -17.62
C GLY A 149 14.85 -15.65 -16.76
N SER A 150 16.00 -15.91 -17.39
CA SER A 150 17.33 -15.63 -16.83
C SER A 150 18.25 -15.18 -17.98
N PRO A 151 18.63 -13.89 -18.08
CA PRO A 151 18.28 -12.77 -17.19
C PRO A 151 16.76 -12.45 -17.19
N ILE A 152 16.29 -11.63 -16.23
CA ILE A 152 14.86 -11.35 -16.03
C ILE A 152 14.28 -10.65 -17.26
N THR A 153 13.41 -11.31 -18.03
CA THR A 153 12.79 -10.75 -19.26
C THR A 153 11.39 -10.21 -19.02
N ALA A 154 10.74 -10.63 -17.94
CA ALA A 154 9.47 -10.07 -17.49
C ALA A 154 9.30 -10.27 -15.98
N VAL A 155 8.41 -9.49 -15.38
CA VAL A 155 7.96 -9.68 -14.00
C VAL A 155 6.44 -9.83 -14.02
N SER A 156 5.93 -10.96 -13.55
CA SER A 156 4.48 -11.19 -13.43
C SER A 156 3.98 -10.77 -12.04
N PHE A 157 2.79 -10.18 -12.02
CA PHE A 157 2.12 -9.78 -10.78
C PHE A 157 0.97 -10.74 -10.47
N ALA A 158 1.05 -11.41 -9.31
CA ALA A 158 0.07 -12.37 -8.81
C ALA A 158 -0.82 -11.80 -7.68
N GLY A 159 -0.81 -10.48 -7.48
CA GLY A 159 -1.66 -9.80 -6.50
C GLY A 159 -2.95 -9.21 -7.10
N ASN A 160 -3.58 -8.31 -6.35
CA ASN A 160 -4.70 -7.50 -6.86
C ASN A 160 -4.58 -6.02 -6.49
N GLN A 161 -5.43 -5.19 -7.11
CA GLN A 161 -5.40 -3.73 -6.95
C GLN A 161 -6.31 -3.22 -5.81
N GLN A 162 -6.66 -4.07 -4.85
CA GLN A 162 -7.48 -3.65 -3.71
C GLN A 162 -6.59 -3.27 -2.52
N THR A 163 -6.90 -2.16 -1.87
CA THR A 163 -6.22 -1.76 -0.62
C THR A 163 -6.71 -2.62 0.53
N THR A 164 -5.78 -3.24 1.25
CA THR A 164 -6.06 -4.42 2.07
C THR A 164 -6.62 -4.13 3.46
N LYS A 165 -6.37 -2.94 4.02
CA LYS A 165 -6.76 -2.65 5.41
C LYS A 165 -7.40 -1.29 5.55
N GLN A 166 -8.63 -1.29 6.06
CA GLN A 166 -9.26 -0.13 6.66
C GLN A 166 -9.25 -0.35 8.17
N ILE A 167 -8.70 0.61 8.92
CA ILE A 167 -8.89 0.66 10.36
C ILE A 167 -10.06 1.59 10.66
N PHE A 168 -10.89 1.23 11.62
CA PHE A 168 -12.02 2.04 12.05
C PHE A 168 -11.70 2.62 13.41
N VAL A 169 -11.64 3.95 13.49
CA VAL A 169 -11.48 4.68 14.74
C VAL A 169 -12.58 5.73 14.79
N ASP A 170 -13.41 5.69 15.84
CA ASP A 170 -14.55 6.60 16.03
C ASP A 170 -15.51 6.68 14.83
N GLY A 171 -15.76 5.54 14.19
CA GLY A 171 -16.63 5.46 13.01
C GLY A 171 -16.03 6.00 11.71
N GLN A 172 -14.77 6.45 11.72
CA GLN A 172 -14.02 6.85 10.53
C GLN A 172 -13.12 5.72 10.05
N ALA A 173 -13.15 5.46 8.73
CA ALA A 173 -12.30 4.46 8.10
C ALA A 173 -11.00 5.11 7.59
N TYR A 174 -9.86 4.58 8.00
CA TYR A 174 -8.54 4.99 7.51
C TYR A 174 -7.91 3.85 6.71
N THR A 175 -7.57 4.12 5.45
CA THR A 175 -6.91 3.13 4.58
C THR A 175 -5.43 3.05 4.91
N VAL A 176 -4.97 1.85 5.25
CA VAL A 176 -3.58 1.53 5.62
C VAL A 176 -2.96 0.73 4.48
N GLY A 177 -2.21 1.42 3.61
CA GLY A 177 -1.46 0.83 2.50
C GLY A 177 -1.69 1.56 1.18
N ILE A 178 -1.02 1.08 0.14
CA ILE A 178 -1.17 1.52 -1.24
C ILE A 178 -1.24 0.31 -2.17
N THR A 179 -1.77 0.50 -3.37
CA THR A 179 -1.83 -0.57 -4.37
C THR A 179 -0.49 -0.71 -5.10
N ALA A 180 -0.25 -1.88 -5.68
CA ALA A 180 0.92 -2.09 -6.53
C ALA A 180 0.93 -1.18 -7.77
N GLN A 181 -0.24 -0.73 -8.25
CA GLN A 181 -0.33 0.29 -9.29
C GLN A 181 0.20 1.65 -8.81
N GLN A 182 -0.18 2.09 -7.61
CA GLN A 182 0.34 3.34 -7.03
C GLN A 182 1.83 3.26 -6.70
N ALA A 183 2.31 2.09 -6.29
CA ALA A 183 3.70 1.89 -5.90
C ALA A 183 4.64 1.66 -7.09
N PHE A 184 4.23 0.89 -8.10
CA PHE A 184 5.10 0.43 -9.20
C PHE A 184 4.64 0.88 -10.59
N ASN A 185 3.62 1.74 -10.67
CA ASN A 185 3.00 2.15 -11.94
C ASN A 185 2.42 0.99 -12.76
N LEU A 186 2.04 -0.13 -12.10
CA LEU A 186 1.47 -1.29 -12.79
C LEU A 186 0.16 -0.94 -13.49
N ASN A 187 0.02 -1.42 -14.73
CA ASN A 187 -1.19 -1.23 -15.54
C ASN A 187 -1.62 0.25 -15.62
N SER A 188 -0.67 1.17 -15.79
CA SER A 188 -0.99 2.60 -15.92
C SER A 188 -1.97 2.84 -17.07
N THR A 189 -2.94 3.74 -16.86
CA THR A 189 -3.98 4.07 -17.84
C THR A 189 -3.47 4.95 -18.97
N ASP A 190 -2.34 5.65 -18.76
CA ASP A 190 -1.70 6.51 -19.74
C ASP A 190 -0.75 5.75 -20.69
N GLY A 191 -0.64 4.42 -20.54
CA GLY A 191 0.24 3.58 -21.35
C GLY A 191 1.71 3.63 -20.97
N SER A 192 2.09 4.37 -19.92
CA SER A 192 3.48 4.39 -19.43
C SER A 192 3.89 3.03 -18.85
N PRO A 193 5.18 2.65 -18.99
CA PRO A 193 5.67 1.38 -18.48
C PRO A 193 5.64 1.35 -16.94
N ASP A 194 5.49 0.16 -16.38
CA ASP A 194 5.77 -0.07 -14.98
C ASP A 194 7.27 -0.06 -14.70
N VAL A 195 7.65 -0.03 -13.42
CA VAL A 195 9.05 0.00 -12.98
C VAL A 195 9.87 -1.15 -13.55
N PHE A 196 9.32 -2.35 -13.57
CA PHE A 196 10.05 -3.54 -13.99
C PHE A 196 10.27 -3.50 -15.49
N GLN A 197 9.22 -3.18 -16.26
CA GLN A 197 9.32 -3.03 -17.71
C GLN A 197 10.30 -1.91 -18.09
N MET A 198 10.26 -0.78 -17.39
CA MET A 198 11.18 0.32 -17.63
C MET A 198 12.64 -0.07 -17.35
N LEU A 199 12.93 -0.78 -16.25
CA LEU A 199 14.28 -1.26 -15.94
C LEU A 199 14.76 -2.32 -16.94
N ILE A 200 13.87 -3.21 -17.38
CA ILE A 200 14.15 -4.21 -18.42
C ILE A 200 14.50 -3.51 -19.73
N THR A 201 13.66 -2.58 -20.18
CA THR A 201 13.87 -1.81 -21.41
C THR A 201 15.18 -1.01 -21.35
N LEU A 202 15.49 -0.38 -20.22
CA LEU A 202 16.77 0.32 -20.01
C LEU A 202 17.97 -0.61 -20.13
N ARG A 203 17.95 -1.77 -19.44
CA ARG A 203 19.02 -2.78 -19.53
C ARG A 203 19.20 -3.25 -20.97
N ASP A 204 18.11 -3.58 -21.65
CA ASP A 204 18.15 -4.15 -22.99
C ASP A 204 18.67 -3.11 -24.00
N THR A 205 18.27 -1.85 -23.86
CA THR A 205 18.81 -0.72 -24.66
C THR A 205 20.32 -0.55 -24.46
N LEU A 206 20.80 -0.62 -23.22
CA LEU A 206 22.23 -0.56 -22.92
C LEU A 206 23.02 -1.75 -23.49
N ASN A 207 22.41 -2.93 -23.58
CA ASN A 207 22.98 -4.10 -24.25
C ASN A 207 22.89 -4.03 -25.79
N GLY A 208 22.29 -2.98 -26.35
CA GLY A 208 21.96 -2.88 -27.77
C GLY A 208 20.77 -3.75 -28.19
N GLN A 209 20.14 -4.46 -27.27
CA GLN A 209 19.02 -5.38 -27.50
C GLN A 209 17.68 -4.69 -27.74
N SER A 210 17.53 -3.43 -27.36
CA SER A 210 16.36 -2.62 -27.72
C SER A 210 16.79 -1.56 -28.73
N VAL A 211 16.89 -1.97 -29.99
CA VAL A 211 16.68 -1.02 -31.08
C VAL A 211 15.23 -1.21 -31.46
N VAL A 212 14.39 -0.23 -31.11
CA VAL A 212 12.97 -0.25 -31.43
C VAL A 212 12.66 1.00 -32.24
N ASP A 213 12.11 0.82 -33.44
CA ASP A 213 11.58 1.92 -34.23
C ASP A 213 10.05 1.88 -34.11
N GLU A 214 9.49 2.90 -33.46
CA GLU A 214 8.06 3.04 -33.24
C GLU A 214 7.49 4.22 -34.02
N SER A 215 6.26 4.07 -34.51
CA SER A 215 5.50 5.15 -35.15
C SER A 215 5.51 6.44 -34.32
N ALA A 216 6.00 7.58 -34.83
CA ALA A 216 6.11 8.82 -34.07
C ALA A 216 4.77 9.39 -33.57
N SER A 217 3.65 8.95 -34.15
CA SER A 217 2.29 9.34 -33.76
C SER A 217 1.34 8.16 -33.85
N GLN A 218 0.14 8.31 -33.27
CA GLN A 218 -0.95 7.36 -33.49
C GLN A 218 -1.24 7.25 -34.99
N LEU A 219 -1.48 6.04 -35.46
CA LEU A 219 -1.63 5.75 -36.88
C LEU A 219 -3.03 6.04 -37.39
N ASN A 220 -4.03 6.13 -36.52
CA ASN A 220 -5.41 6.39 -36.88
C ASN A 220 -5.69 7.88 -37.16
N VAL A 221 -6.76 8.15 -37.91
CA VAL A 221 -7.35 9.49 -37.93
C VAL A 221 -7.90 9.81 -36.53
N PRO A 222 -7.66 11.01 -35.97
CA PRO A 222 -8.14 11.39 -34.65
C PRO A 222 -9.62 11.03 -34.43
N GLY A 223 -9.89 10.22 -33.40
CA GLY A 223 -11.23 9.77 -33.03
C GLY A 223 -11.69 8.43 -33.64
N SER A 224 -10.84 7.73 -34.41
CA SER A 224 -11.18 6.44 -35.03
C SER A 224 -10.40 5.28 -34.38
N VAL A 225 -11.05 4.31 -33.73
CA VAL A 225 -10.32 3.21 -33.08
C VAL A 225 -9.93 2.12 -34.08
N ILE A 226 -8.66 1.70 -34.09
CA ILE A 226 -8.21 0.50 -34.81
C ILE A 226 -8.39 -0.72 -33.88
N ALA A 227 -9.43 -1.53 -34.10
CA ALA A 227 -9.68 -2.72 -33.28
C ALA A 227 -9.06 -3.99 -33.91
N PRO A 228 -8.61 -4.97 -33.09
CA PRO A 228 -7.96 -6.21 -33.57
C PRO A 228 -8.79 -7.07 -34.55
N ALA A 229 -10.10 -6.86 -34.61
CA ALA A 229 -11.06 -7.69 -35.35
C ALA A 229 -11.90 -6.94 -36.40
N THR A 230 -11.81 -5.61 -36.48
CA THR A 230 -12.55 -4.82 -37.49
C THR A 230 -11.57 -4.23 -38.48
N LEU A 231 -11.62 -4.75 -39.71
CA LEU A 231 -10.83 -4.31 -40.85
C LEU A 231 -11.01 -2.80 -41.07
N VAL A 232 -10.03 -2.01 -40.66
CA VAL A 232 -9.82 -0.68 -41.24
C VAL A 232 -8.62 -0.81 -42.17
N SER A 233 -8.90 -0.70 -43.47
CA SER A 233 -7.90 -0.64 -44.53
C SER A 233 -6.92 0.50 -44.27
N SER A 234 -5.71 0.41 -44.81
CA SER A 234 -4.69 1.47 -44.73
C SER A 234 -5.16 2.88 -45.15
N ALA A 235 -6.30 2.99 -45.82
CA ALA A 235 -7.01 4.24 -46.09
C ALA A 235 -7.54 4.98 -44.85
N ALA A 236 -7.65 4.31 -43.69
CA ALA A 236 -8.09 4.89 -42.42
C ALA A 236 -6.93 5.33 -41.51
N PHE A 237 -5.69 5.19 -41.99
CA PHE A 237 -4.55 5.78 -41.32
C PHE A 237 -4.55 7.31 -41.48
N ALA A 238 -3.96 8.02 -40.51
CA ALA A 238 -3.80 9.46 -40.56
C ALA A 238 -3.12 9.91 -41.87
N ILE A 239 -2.17 9.10 -42.35
CA ILE A 239 -1.56 9.20 -43.67
C ILE A 239 -1.86 7.89 -44.41
N PRO A 240 -2.71 7.91 -45.45
CA PRO A 240 -3.02 6.71 -46.22
C PRO A 240 -1.79 6.10 -46.88
N LEU A 241 -1.73 4.77 -46.90
CA LEU A 241 -0.66 4.06 -47.59
C LEU A 241 -0.88 4.14 -49.11
N THR A 242 0.13 4.61 -49.84
CA THR A 242 0.14 4.72 -51.29
C THR A 242 1.11 3.70 -51.88
N GLY A 243 0.64 2.93 -52.85
CA GLY A 243 1.47 1.98 -53.58
C GLY A 243 2.31 2.66 -54.66
N ASP A 244 3.37 1.97 -55.08
CA ASP A 244 4.18 2.33 -56.23
C ASP A 244 3.46 2.00 -57.57
N SER A 245 4.18 2.02 -58.69
CA SER A 245 3.61 1.73 -60.02
C SER A 245 2.98 0.34 -60.16
N SER A 246 3.27 -0.59 -59.24
CA SER A 246 2.67 -1.93 -59.19
C SER A 246 1.38 -2.00 -58.34
N GLY A 247 1.00 -0.88 -57.71
CA GLY A 247 -0.11 -0.83 -56.76
C GLY A 247 0.21 -1.45 -55.40
N SER A 248 1.49 -1.76 -55.12
CA SER A 248 1.96 -2.31 -53.85
C SER A 248 2.85 -1.30 -53.12
N ALA A 249 2.90 -1.37 -51.79
CA ALA A 249 3.85 -0.60 -50.99
C ALA A 249 4.92 -1.55 -50.43
N SER A 250 6.18 -1.24 -50.68
CA SER A 250 7.30 -2.05 -50.22
C SER A 250 8.23 -1.26 -49.31
N ILE A 251 8.79 -1.96 -48.34
CA ILE A 251 9.91 -1.49 -47.52
C ILE A 251 11.06 -2.46 -47.61
N GLN A 252 12.27 -1.97 -47.37
CA GLN A 252 13.43 -2.81 -47.09
C GLN A 252 13.76 -2.73 -45.61
N ILE A 253 13.86 -3.89 -44.96
CA ILE A 253 14.39 -4.05 -43.61
C ILE A 253 15.70 -4.82 -43.74
N ASN A 254 16.83 -4.19 -43.41
CA ASN A 254 18.17 -4.78 -43.60
C ASN A 254 18.39 -5.34 -45.03
N GLY A 255 17.86 -4.64 -46.03
CA GLY A 255 17.96 -5.03 -47.44
C GLY A 255 16.96 -6.11 -47.91
N VAL A 256 16.19 -6.72 -47.01
CA VAL A 256 15.12 -7.68 -47.37
C VAL A 256 13.84 -6.91 -47.64
N THR A 257 13.22 -7.16 -48.79
CA THR A 257 12.00 -6.44 -49.20
C THR A 257 10.75 -7.08 -48.63
N VAL A 258 9.95 -6.30 -47.90
CA VAL A 258 8.60 -6.64 -47.45
C VAL A 258 7.60 -5.88 -48.29
N THR A 259 6.58 -6.55 -48.82
CA THR A 259 5.58 -5.94 -49.70
C THR A 259 4.18 -6.16 -49.15
N VAL A 260 3.39 -5.08 -49.12
CA VAL A 260 1.98 -5.11 -48.71
C VAL A 260 1.13 -4.46 -49.80
N ASN A 261 -0.12 -4.90 -49.93
CA ASN A 261 -1.08 -4.30 -50.86
C ASN A 261 -1.90 -3.21 -50.12
N PRO A 262 -1.70 -1.92 -50.39
CA PRO A 262 -2.39 -0.84 -49.70
C PRO A 262 -3.92 -0.93 -49.78
N ALA A 263 -4.49 -1.43 -50.88
CA ALA A 263 -5.93 -1.52 -51.06
C ALA A 263 -6.62 -2.45 -50.04
N VAL A 264 -5.88 -3.40 -49.46
CA VAL A 264 -6.40 -4.38 -48.49
C VAL A 264 -5.58 -4.48 -47.21
N ALA A 265 -4.48 -3.72 -47.10
CA ALA A 265 -3.60 -3.77 -45.95
C ALA A 265 -4.32 -3.30 -44.67
N THR A 266 -4.17 -4.07 -43.61
CA THR A 266 -4.55 -3.76 -42.24
C THR A 266 -3.30 -3.75 -41.35
N ALA A 267 -3.39 -3.16 -40.15
CA ALA A 267 -2.31 -3.24 -39.15
C ALA A 267 -1.84 -4.69 -38.92
N ALA A 268 -2.79 -5.63 -38.78
CA ALA A 268 -2.50 -7.05 -38.59
C ALA A 268 -1.79 -7.67 -39.80
N SER A 269 -2.21 -7.37 -41.04
CA SER A 269 -1.55 -7.91 -42.23
C SER A 269 -0.14 -7.34 -42.43
N VAL A 270 0.09 -6.09 -42.02
CA VAL A 270 1.41 -5.45 -42.08
C VAL A 270 2.35 -6.11 -41.07
N VAL A 271 1.89 -6.28 -39.83
CA VAL A 271 2.64 -7.03 -38.80
C VAL A 271 2.96 -8.45 -39.27
N ALA A 272 1.99 -9.15 -39.84
CA ALA A 272 2.19 -10.51 -40.35
C ALA A 272 3.22 -10.55 -41.49
N ALA A 273 3.19 -9.60 -42.41
CA ALA A 273 4.13 -9.51 -43.53
C ALA A 273 5.57 -9.28 -43.06
N ILE A 274 5.77 -8.43 -42.05
CA ILE A 274 7.10 -8.17 -41.47
C ILE A 274 7.58 -9.39 -40.67
N ASN A 275 6.72 -9.98 -39.85
CA ASN A 275 7.08 -11.15 -39.05
C ASN A 275 7.38 -12.39 -39.90
N ALA A 276 6.80 -12.51 -41.10
CA ALA A 276 7.10 -13.60 -42.03
C ALA A 276 8.57 -13.61 -42.49
N VAL A 277 9.24 -12.45 -42.50
CA VAL A 277 10.65 -12.32 -42.88
C VAL A 277 11.58 -12.12 -41.67
N ALA A 278 11.07 -12.18 -40.44
CA ALA A 278 11.81 -11.87 -39.22
C ALA A 278 13.10 -12.70 -39.04
N ALA A 279 13.09 -13.96 -39.51
CA ALA A 279 14.26 -14.83 -39.46
C ALA A 279 15.41 -14.35 -40.38
N SER A 280 15.10 -13.60 -41.44
CA SER A 280 16.07 -13.06 -42.40
C SER A 280 16.43 -11.61 -42.11
N THR A 281 15.49 -10.81 -41.59
CA THR A 281 15.70 -9.40 -41.25
C THR A 281 16.34 -9.22 -39.87
N GLY A 282 16.11 -10.16 -38.95
CA GLY A 282 16.41 -9.99 -37.54
C GLY A 282 15.48 -8.96 -36.86
N VAL A 283 14.27 -8.72 -37.40
CA VAL A 283 13.32 -7.72 -36.90
C VAL A 283 11.92 -8.30 -36.86
N THR A 284 11.24 -8.14 -35.73
CA THR A 284 9.81 -8.45 -35.56
C THR A 284 8.98 -7.18 -35.48
N ALA A 285 7.72 -7.25 -35.90
CA ALA A 285 6.75 -6.19 -35.75
C ALA A 285 5.67 -6.57 -34.71
N ALA A 286 5.21 -5.58 -33.96
CA ALA A 286 4.01 -5.66 -33.14
C ALA A 286 3.18 -4.38 -33.32
N PHE A 287 1.85 -4.50 -33.16
CA PHE A 287 0.97 -3.35 -33.14
C PHE A 287 0.38 -3.18 -31.75
N ASP A 288 0.64 -2.03 -31.12
CA ASP A 288 -0.01 -1.66 -29.88
C ASP A 288 -1.39 -1.08 -30.22
N TYR A 289 -2.45 -1.85 -29.96
CA TYR A 289 -3.83 -1.42 -30.22
C TYR A 289 -4.36 -0.39 -29.20
N LYS A 290 -3.68 -0.20 -28.06
CA LYS A 290 -4.04 0.83 -27.08
C LYS A 290 -3.43 2.17 -27.44
N GLN A 291 -2.17 2.16 -27.88
CA GLN A 291 -1.48 3.36 -28.33
C GLN A 291 -1.72 3.66 -29.81
N GLU A 292 -2.20 2.67 -30.58
CA GLU A 292 -2.42 2.70 -32.02
C GLU A 292 -1.13 2.97 -32.81
N ARG A 293 -0.05 2.30 -32.39
CA ARG A 293 1.31 2.47 -32.94
C ARG A 293 1.87 1.14 -33.42
N LEU A 294 2.65 1.19 -34.50
CA LEU A 294 3.47 0.06 -34.96
C LEU A 294 4.84 0.16 -34.29
N ALA A 295 5.34 -0.96 -33.78
CA ALA A 295 6.68 -1.09 -33.23
C ALA A 295 7.46 -2.17 -34.00
N LEU A 296 8.67 -1.84 -34.43
CA LEU A 296 9.64 -2.74 -35.02
C LEU A 296 10.75 -3.00 -34.00
N THR A 297 10.99 -4.26 -33.67
CA THR A 297 11.95 -4.66 -32.63
C THR A 297 13.00 -5.58 -33.22
N SER A 298 14.27 -5.24 -33.01
CA SER A 298 15.39 -6.11 -33.35
C SER A 298 15.36 -7.39 -32.52
N THR A 299 15.41 -8.56 -33.15
CA THR A 299 15.47 -9.86 -32.46
C THR A 299 16.88 -10.24 -32.05
N ASN A 300 17.89 -9.58 -32.63
CA ASN A 300 19.31 -9.84 -32.39
C ASN A 300 20.04 -8.67 -31.71
N GLY A 301 19.33 -7.59 -31.40
CA GLY A 301 19.92 -6.39 -30.79
C GLY A 301 20.93 -5.67 -31.68
N GLN A 302 20.81 -5.82 -33.00
CA GLN A 302 21.54 -5.00 -33.94
C GLN A 302 20.64 -3.89 -34.47
N ALA A 303 21.26 -2.74 -34.75
CA ALA A 303 20.63 -1.70 -35.54
C ALA A 303 20.11 -2.29 -36.85
N PHE A 304 18.92 -1.87 -37.25
CA PHE A 304 18.29 -2.29 -38.50
C PHE A 304 17.81 -1.09 -39.30
N ILE A 305 18.09 -1.09 -40.60
CA ILE A 305 17.68 0.02 -41.46
C ILE A 305 16.32 -0.31 -42.06
N VAL A 306 15.38 0.63 -41.94
CA VAL A 306 14.09 0.62 -42.64
C VAL A 306 14.09 1.73 -43.66
N GLN A 307 13.81 1.38 -44.91
CA GLN A 307 13.71 2.36 -46.00
C GLN A 307 12.55 2.02 -46.93
N ASP A 308 11.87 3.05 -47.43
CA ASP A 308 10.89 2.87 -48.50
C ASP A 308 11.59 2.30 -49.74
N ALA A 309 10.99 1.30 -50.36
CA ALA A 309 11.56 0.59 -51.49
C ALA A 309 10.52 0.43 -52.61
N LEU A 310 11.01 0.34 -53.84
CA LEU A 310 10.18 -0.11 -54.97
C LEU A 310 9.94 -1.61 -54.83
N THR A 311 8.70 -2.04 -55.06
CA THR A 311 8.37 -3.45 -55.25
C THR A 311 9.26 -3.98 -56.40
N PRO A 312 9.83 -5.20 -56.29
CA PRO A 312 10.70 -5.74 -57.33
C PRO A 312 10.01 -5.70 -58.71
N GLY A 313 10.60 -4.95 -59.65
CA GLY A 313 10.06 -4.73 -61.00
C GLY A 313 9.18 -3.48 -61.18
N ALA A 314 8.91 -2.72 -60.11
CA ALA A 314 8.25 -1.42 -60.19
C ALA A 314 9.22 -0.30 -60.61
N THR A 315 8.67 0.83 -61.08
CA THR A 315 9.41 2.02 -61.50
C THR A 315 8.80 3.27 -60.89
N GLY A 316 9.56 4.37 -60.85
CA GLY A 316 9.07 5.65 -60.33
C GLY A 316 9.38 5.83 -58.84
N SER A 317 8.51 6.52 -58.11
CA SER A 317 8.70 6.77 -56.69
C SER A 317 8.38 5.51 -55.88
N PRO A 318 9.21 5.14 -54.89
CA PRO A 318 8.79 4.17 -53.89
C PRO A 318 7.53 4.69 -53.18
N GLY A 319 6.72 3.75 -52.66
CA GLY A 319 5.55 4.08 -51.84
C GLY A 319 5.93 4.89 -50.59
N ASN A 320 4.94 5.24 -49.78
CA ASN A 320 5.11 6.18 -48.66
C ASN A 320 5.11 5.48 -47.28
N PHE A 321 5.57 4.24 -47.18
CA PHE A 321 5.34 3.40 -46.00
C PHE A 321 5.94 4.01 -44.73
N LEU A 322 7.18 4.50 -44.76
CA LEU A 322 7.79 5.15 -43.58
C LEU A 322 6.95 6.32 -43.08
N SER A 323 6.50 7.19 -44.00
CA SER A 323 5.67 8.34 -43.65
C SER A 323 4.26 7.96 -43.20
N ALA A 324 3.65 6.93 -43.81
CA ALA A 324 2.33 6.42 -43.46
C ALA A 324 2.31 5.80 -42.06
N PHE A 325 3.42 5.16 -41.69
CA PHE A 325 3.60 4.56 -40.38
C PHE A 325 4.34 5.45 -39.38
N GLY A 326 4.71 6.68 -39.77
CA GLY A 326 5.47 7.61 -38.94
C GLY A 326 6.78 7.06 -38.40
N LEU A 327 7.34 6.02 -39.03
CA LEU A 327 8.58 5.38 -38.61
C LEU A 327 9.74 6.36 -38.82
N GLN A 328 10.60 6.49 -37.82
CA GLN A 328 11.71 7.44 -37.86
C GLN A 328 12.99 6.73 -38.28
N GLU A 329 13.92 7.48 -38.87
CA GLU A 329 15.28 6.97 -39.03
C GLU A 329 15.83 6.64 -37.63
N GLN A 330 16.36 5.42 -37.48
CA GLN A 330 16.63 4.78 -36.20
C GLN A 330 17.32 5.73 -35.21
N GLY A 331 16.71 5.90 -34.03
CA GLY A 331 17.32 6.65 -32.94
C GLY A 331 18.67 6.04 -32.61
N SER A 332 19.70 6.87 -32.40
CA SER A 332 20.90 6.41 -31.70
C SER A 332 20.47 5.82 -30.35
N VAL A 333 21.26 4.91 -29.78
CA VAL A 333 21.10 4.45 -28.38
C VAL A 333 20.94 5.66 -27.44
N ALA A 334 21.56 6.80 -27.75
CA ALA A 334 21.38 8.05 -27.02
C ALA A 334 19.95 8.63 -27.10
N THR A 335 19.28 8.55 -28.25
CA THR A 335 17.88 8.98 -28.45
C THR A 335 16.92 8.07 -27.68
N ASP A 336 17.13 6.75 -27.73
CA ASP A 336 16.29 5.78 -27.03
C ASP A 336 16.41 5.94 -25.51
N LEU A 337 17.64 6.13 -25.01
CA LEU A 337 17.88 6.43 -23.60
C LEU A 337 17.31 7.78 -23.17
N SER A 338 17.26 8.78 -24.06
CA SER A 338 16.60 10.07 -23.78
C SER A 338 15.08 9.91 -23.61
N THR A 339 14.44 9.07 -24.42
CA THR A 339 13.00 8.75 -24.26
C THR A 339 12.75 8.00 -22.96
N GLN A 340 13.58 7.00 -22.65
CA GLN A 340 13.49 6.20 -21.43
C GLN A 340 13.75 7.02 -20.16
N LEU A 341 14.58 8.07 -20.22
CA LEU A 341 14.72 9.02 -19.12
C LEU A 341 13.39 9.71 -18.78
N GLY A 342 12.59 10.04 -19.81
CA GLY A 342 11.24 10.55 -19.61
C GLY A 342 10.32 9.56 -18.91
N ASP A 343 10.43 8.27 -19.23
CA ASP A 343 9.68 7.21 -18.54
C ASP A 343 10.13 7.03 -17.09
N VAL A 344 11.43 7.06 -16.82
CA VAL A 344 11.99 7.04 -15.46
C VAL A 344 11.44 8.21 -14.63
N ASP A 345 11.45 9.42 -15.18
CA ASP A 345 10.95 10.62 -14.48
C ASP A 345 9.43 10.55 -14.23
N ARG A 346 8.65 9.97 -15.16
CA ARG A 346 7.20 9.74 -14.98
C ARG A 346 6.93 8.74 -13.86
N VAL A 347 7.61 7.58 -13.90
CA VAL A 347 7.48 6.54 -12.87
C VAL A 347 7.92 7.07 -11.50
N LEU A 348 9.02 7.83 -11.44
CA LEU A 348 9.50 8.48 -10.21
C LEU A 348 8.43 9.41 -9.63
N THR A 349 7.77 10.21 -10.48
CA THR A 349 6.70 11.12 -10.06
C THR A 349 5.50 10.36 -9.48
N THR A 350 5.06 9.27 -10.12
CA THR A 350 3.99 8.41 -9.61
C THR A 350 4.35 7.84 -8.23
N MET A 351 5.59 7.39 -8.03
CA MET A 351 6.03 6.89 -6.74
C MET A 351 6.11 7.95 -5.65
N LEU A 352 6.61 9.14 -5.99
CA LEU A 352 6.65 10.26 -5.05
C LEU A 352 5.24 10.63 -4.57
N ASN A 353 4.24 10.57 -5.46
CA ASN A 353 2.84 10.74 -5.10
C ASN A 353 2.34 9.61 -4.17
N GLY A 354 2.65 8.35 -4.49
CA GLY A 354 2.34 7.21 -3.63
C GLY A 354 2.96 7.34 -2.22
N ARG A 355 4.22 7.75 -2.15
CA ARG A 355 4.93 7.98 -0.89
C ARG A 355 4.38 9.16 -0.10
N ALA A 356 4.02 10.25 -0.78
CA ALA A 356 3.35 11.38 -0.14
C ALA A 356 2.00 10.97 0.48
N ALA A 357 1.23 10.12 -0.20
CA ALA A 357 -0.02 9.58 0.34
C ALA A 357 0.23 8.74 1.60
N VAL A 358 1.25 7.85 1.59
CA VAL A 358 1.66 7.08 2.78
C VAL A 358 2.07 8.00 3.94
N GLY A 359 2.85 9.04 3.66
CA GLY A 359 3.27 10.02 4.66
C GLY A 359 2.09 10.78 5.28
N SER A 360 1.10 11.18 4.46
CA SER A 360 -0.13 11.82 4.96
C SER A 360 -0.93 10.88 5.87
N THR A 361 -1.05 9.60 5.50
CA THR A 361 -1.72 8.60 6.34
C THR A 361 -0.97 8.37 7.64
N LEU A 362 0.37 8.23 7.61
CA LEU A 362 1.19 8.11 8.82
C LEU A 362 0.97 9.27 9.79
N GLN A 363 0.98 10.50 9.28
CA GLN A 363 0.74 11.70 10.09
C GLN A 363 -0.67 11.70 10.70
N THR A 364 -1.67 11.28 9.91
CA THR A 364 -3.05 11.18 10.37
C THR A 364 -3.17 10.14 11.48
N LEU A 365 -2.57 8.97 11.33
CA LEU A 365 -2.60 7.92 12.35
C LEU A 365 -1.85 8.31 13.62
N ALA A 366 -0.74 9.03 13.52
CA ALA A 366 -0.02 9.57 14.68
C ALA A 366 -0.89 10.58 15.46
N GLN A 367 -1.66 11.41 14.75
CA GLN A 367 -2.60 12.33 15.38
C GLN A 367 -3.74 11.57 16.09
N VAL A 368 -4.29 10.54 15.45
CA VAL A 368 -5.34 9.68 16.04
C VAL A 368 -4.82 8.93 17.26
N GLU A 369 -3.59 8.41 17.22
CA GLU A 369 -2.94 7.75 18.36
C GLU A 369 -2.77 8.70 19.55
N THR A 370 -2.41 9.96 19.29
CA THR A 370 -2.30 10.99 20.33
C THR A 370 -3.65 11.24 21.02
N ILE A 371 -4.73 11.34 20.23
CA ILE A 371 -6.09 11.54 20.75
C ILE A 371 -6.54 10.33 21.55
N ASN A 372 -6.37 9.13 21.00
CA ASN A 372 -6.75 7.88 21.63
C ASN A 372 -5.98 7.64 22.93
N SER A 373 -4.68 7.94 22.98
CA SER A 373 -3.87 7.86 24.20
C SER A 373 -4.37 8.81 25.28
N ALA A 374 -4.78 10.03 24.90
CA ALA A 374 -5.40 10.96 25.83
C ALA A 374 -6.74 10.44 26.37
N ALA A 375 -7.56 9.81 25.53
CA ALA A 375 -8.81 9.17 25.95
C ALA A 375 -8.57 8.02 26.94
N VAL A 376 -7.59 7.16 26.69
CA VAL A 376 -7.18 6.10 27.64
C VAL A 376 -6.79 6.69 28.99
N VAL A 377 -5.99 7.75 29.01
CA VAL A 377 -5.57 8.42 30.27
C VAL A 377 -6.78 9.03 30.98
N GLN A 378 -7.66 9.72 30.26
CA GLN A 378 -8.87 10.32 30.83
C GLN A 378 -9.82 9.27 31.41
N ASN A 379 -10.02 8.16 30.70
CA ASN A 379 -10.83 7.04 31.18
C ASN A 379 -10.20 6.40 32.42
N THR A 380 -8.87 6.26 32.45
CA THR A 380 -8.13 5.77 33.63
C THR A 380 -8.34 6.68 34.85
N GLN A 381 -8.24 7.99 34.67
CA GLN A 381 -8.49 8.96 35.74
C GLN A 381 -9.94 8.94 36.21
N THR A 382 -10.89 8.74 35.28
CA THR A 382 -12.32 8.65 35.62
C THR A 382 -12.62 7.37 36.41
N ILE A 383 -12.07 6.23 36.00
CA ILE A 383 -12.17 4.96 36.75
C ILE A 383 -11.56 5.13 38.15
N SER A 384 -10.36 5.71 38.25
CA SER A 384 -9.70 5.99 39.54
C SER A 384 -10.57 6.89 40.42
N GLY A 385 -11.13 7.98 39.89
CA GLY A 385 -12.02 8.87 40.65
C GLY A 385 -13.34 8.22 41.06
N LEU A 386 -13.79 7.18 40.35
CA LEU A 386 -14.97 6.40 40.72
C LEU A 386 -14.64 5.30 41.73
N GLU A 387 -13.51 4.61 41.61
CA GLU A 387 -13.25 3.38 42.39
C GLU A 387 -12.28 3.54 43.54
N ASP A 388 -11.31 4.46 43.45
CA ASP A 388 -10.21 4.50 44.41
C ASP A 388 -10.67 5.16 45.71
N ALA A 389 -10.31 4.54 46.83
CA ALA A 389 -10.58 5.07 48.15
C ALA A 389 -9.52 6.12 48.55
N ASP A 390 -9.96 7.20 49.20
CA ASP A 390 -9.06 8.04 49.98
C ASP A 390 -8.64 7.28 51.24
N VAL A 391 -7.53 6.53 51.12
CA VAL A 391 -7.00 5.67 52.19
C VAL A 391 -6.77 6.41 53.51
N ALA A 392 -6.47 7.72 53.47
CA ALA A 392 -6.28 8.50 54.69
C ALA A 392 -7.61 8.76 55.41
N LYS A 393 -8.65 9.09 54.65
CA LYS A 393 -10.02 9.23 55.17
C LYS A 393 -10.56 7.89 55.67
N VAL A 394 -10.41 6.81 54.90
CA VAL A 394 -10.90 5.47 55.27
C VAL A 394 -10.15 4.93 56.49
N ALA A 395 -8.83 5.12 56.61
CA ALA A 395 -8.07 4.76 57.81
C ALA A 395 -8.58 5.46 59.08
N THR A 396 -8.94 6.74 58.94
CA THR A 396 -9.51 7.53 60.03
C THR A 396 -10.89 6.99 60.42
N GLN A 397 -11.76 6.71 59.45
CA GLN A 397 -13.08 6.14 59.68
C GLN A 397 -13.01 4.75 60.30
N PHE A 398 -12.16 3.86 59.79
CA PHE A 398 -11.93 2.53 60.35
C PHE A 398 -11.53 2.59 61.82
N THR A 399 -10.61 3.49 62.17
CA THR A 399 -10.15 3.67 63.56
C THR A 399 -11.27 4.20 64.46
N GLN A 400 -12.08 5.16 63.97
CA GLN A 400 -13.25 5.68 64.69
C GLN A 400 -14.28 4.57 64.93
N THR A 401 -14.61 3.77 63.92
CA THR A 401 -15.57 2.66 64.04
C THR A 401 -15.05 1.57 64.97
N GLN A 402 -13.75 1.25 64.91
CA GLN A 402 -13.12 0.30 65.85
C GLN A 402 -13.25 0.78 67.31
N ALA A 403 -12.98 2.06 67.57
CA ALA A 403 -13.12 2.64 68.90
C ALA A 403 -14.59 2.66 69.37
N ALA A 404 -15.52 3.02 68.48
CA ALA A 404 -16.95 3.00 68.76
C ALA A 404 -17.48 1.59 69.06
N LEU A 405 -17.03 0.57 68.32
CA LEU A 405 -17.39 -0.82 68.54
C LEU A 405 -16.89 -1.34 69.89
N GLN A 406 -15.63 -1.03 70.26
CA GLN A 406 -15.09 -1.35 71.59
C GLN A 406 -15.89 -0.67 72.72
N ALA A 407 -16.28 0.59 72.53
CA ALA A 407 -17.12 1.31 73.47
C ALA A 407 -18.53 0.69 73.59
N ALA A 408 -19.14 0.30 72.46
CA ALA A 408 -20.43 -0.36 72.42
C ALA A 408 -20.41 -1.68 73.22
N TYR A 409 -19.41 -2.54 72.98
CA TYR A 409 -19.21 -3.77 73.77
C TYR A 409 -19.05 -3.50 75.28
N GLY A 410 -18.31 -2.44 75.64
CA GLY A 410 -18.15 -2.00 77.02
C GLY A 410 -19.45 -1.49 77.67
N THR A 411 -20.33 -0.85 76.90
CA THR A 411 -21.64 -0.41 77.41
C THR A 411 -22.61 -1.57 77.60
N THR A 412 -22.60 -2.57 76.71
CA THR A 412 -23.42 -3.79 76.84
C THR A 412 -23.05 -4.56 78.12
N THR A 413 -21.75 -4.73 78.39
CA THR A 413 -21.28 -5.38 79.62
C THR A 413 -21.69 -4.63 80.90
N ARG A 414 -21.80 -3.30 80.87
CA ARG A 414 -22.30 -2.50 82.01
C ARG A 414 -23.82 -2.57 82.19
N LEU A 415 -24.58 -2.71 81.11
CA LEU A 415 -26.03 -2.93 81.17
C LEU A 415 -26.39 -4.32 81.73
N GLU A 416 -25.59 -5.34 81.43
CA GLU A 416 -25.73 -6.68 82.02
C GLU A 416 -25.50 -6.69 83.54
N GLN A 417 -24.60 -5.84 84.05
CA GLN A 417 -24.28 -5.71 85.48
C GLN A 417 -25.41 -5.10 86.32
N HIS A 418 -26.32 -4.29 85.74
CA HIS A 418 -27.47 -3.70 86.44
C HIS A 418 -28.77 -4.53 86.34
N SER A 419 -28.69 -5.79 85.94
CA SER A 419 -29.87 -6.64 85.78
C SER A 419 -30.40 -7.14 87.13
N LEU A 420 -31.61 -6.70 87.52
CA LEU A 420 -32.55 -7.21 88.56
C LEU A 420 -32.04 -7.53 89.99
N PHE A 421 -30.78 -7.89 90.19
CA PHE A 421 -30.12 -8.14 91.47
C PHE A 421 -29.88 -6.87 92.28
N ASP A 422 -29.67 -5.72 91.61
CA ASP A 422 -29.60 -4.41 92.27
C ASP A 422 -30.97 -3.93 92.79
N TYR A 423 -32.09 -4.50 92.32
CA TYR A 423 -33.44 -4.14 92.76
C TYR A 423 -34.03 -5.12 93.79
N LEU A 424 -33.29 -6.17 94.16
CA LEU A 424 -33.68 -7.19 95.15
C LEU A 424 -32.86 -7.12 96.46
N GLN A 425 -32.08 -6.07 96.67
CA GLN A 425 -31.62 -5.63 98.00
C GLN A 425 -32.54 -4.54 98.53
#